data_AF-A0A239WK78-F1
#
_entry.id   AF-A0A239WK78-F1
#
_cell.length_a   1.000
_cell.length_b   1.000
_cell.length_c   1.000
_cell.angle_alpha   90.00
_cell.angle_beta   90.00
_cell.angle_gamma   90.00
#
_symmetry.space_group_name_H-M   'P 1'
#
loop_
_entity.id
_entity.type
_entity.pdbx_description
1 polymer ?
#
loop_
_entity_poly.entity_id
_entity_poly.type
_entity_poly.pdbx_seq_one_letter_code
_entity_poly.pdbx_strand_id
1 'polypeptide(L)'
;MILLLFIVILLFLLFAAIVFHKKDKPWLEILLFVLYFFSILMFSFGLAWHKYDYTVAIDPVDDCYTPFSRTHSLTLLMYFILYHVSLGMIWIRGRKLPPLLLVLFLIFIIIGLGINFANIVQFSVHKDVPYEFHSARDDVWILFFPATIFSIIIAFLMISKIIREEKDLSEERHFRNRFLEKCNRFLSEKYSPLSWAFIFLLPVFVVVTIILILLGQDYGSLVKVYTETTTWVFSQK
;
A
#
# COMPACT_ATOMS: atom_id res chain seq x y z
N MET A 1 9.32 -10.86 -8.68
CA MET A 1 9.24 -9.53 -9.35
C MET A 1 8.33 -9.55 -10.57
N ILE A 2 8.53 -10.43 -11.56
CA ILE A 2 7.61 -10.60 -12.71
C ILE A 2 6.18 -10.96 -12.27
N LEU A 3 6.05 -11.82 -11.25
CA LEU A 3 4.76 -12.16 -10.63
C LEU A 3 4.05 -10.92 -10.03
N LEU A 4 4.80 -9.99 -9.45
CA LEU A 4 4.28 -8.74 -8.89
C LEU A 4 3.67 -7.87 -10.00
N LEU A 5 4.42 -7.71 -11.09
CA LEU A 5 3.99 -6.93 -12.25
C LEU A 5 2.72 -7.52 -12.87
N PHE A 6 2.65 -8.86 -12.97
CA PHE A 6 1.48 -9.58 -13.44
C PHE A 6 0.25 -9.39 -12.53
N ILE A 7 0.43 -9.47 -11.21
CA ILE A 7 -0.64 -9.23 -10.23
C ILE A 7 -1.14 -7.78 -10.31
N VAL A 8 -0.24 -6.81 -10.41
CA VAL A 8 -0.58 -5.38 -10.57
C VAL A 8 -1.41 -5.14 -11.82
N ILE A 9 -0.99 -5.71 -12.96
CA ILE A 9 -1.72 -5.61 -14.23
C ILE A 9 -3.10 -6.29 -14.12
N LEU A 10 -3.19 -7.46 -13.50
CA LEU A 10 -4.45 -8.18 -13.32
C LEU A 10 -5.43 -7.39 -12.44
N LEU A 11 -4.96 -6.85 -11.32
CA LEU A 11 -5.77 -6.02 -10.41
C LEU A 11 -6.27 -4.77 -11.13
N PHE A 12 -5.47 -4.18 -12.02
CA PHE A 12 -5.91 -3.07 -12.84
C PHE A 12 -6.97 -3.44 -13.87
N LEU A 13 -6.80 -4.53 -14.60
CA LEU A 13 -7.81 -4.95 -15.58
C LEU A 13 -9.15 -5.21 -14.89
N LEU A 14 -9.13 -5.83 -13.70
CA LEU A 14 -10.33 -6.05 -12.89
C LEU A 14 -10.94 -4.73 -12.38
N PHE A 15 -10.12 -3.82 -11.86
CA PHE A 15 -10.60 -2.56 -11.31
C PHE A 15 -11.10 -1.61 -12.41
N ALA A 16 -10.37 -1.50 -13.51
CA ALA A 16 -10.78 -0.74 -14.70
C ALA A 16 -12.09 -1.28 -15.26
N ALA A 17 -12.24 -2.60 -15.41
CA ALA A 17 -13.49 -3.20 -15.85
C ALA A 17 -14.67 -2.82 -14.93
N ILE A 18 -14.47 -2.77 -13.61
CA ILE A 18 -15.51 -2.39 -12.65
C ILE A 18 -15.83 -0.90 -12.68
N VAL A 19 -14.81 -0.04 -12.81
CA VAL A 19 -14.97 1.43 -12.86
C VAL A 19 -15.64 1.87 -14.15
N PHE A 20 -15.16 1.37 -15.30
CA PHE A 20 -15.67 1.74 -16.62
C PHE A 20 -17.02 1.08 -16.95
N HIS A 21 -17.47 0.08 -16.18
CA HIS A 21 -18.82 -0.46 -16.31
C HIS A 21 -19.91 0.54 -15.86
N LYS A 22 -19.58 1.55 -15.04
CA LYS A 22 -20.55 2.57 -14.60
C LYS A 22 -20.43 3.82 -15.47
N LYS A 23 -21.47 4.09 -16.27
CA LYS A 23 -21.48 5.12 -17.32
C LYS A 23 -21.32 6.58 -16.86
N ASP A 24 -21.52 6.91 -15.58
CA ASP A 24 -21.62 8.31 -15.11
C ASP A 24 -20.52 8.72 -14.11
N LYS A 25 -19.26 8.36 -14.38
CA LYS A 25 -18.14 8.79 -13.53
C LYS A 25 -17.55 10.12 -13.98
N PRO A 26 -17.27 11.07 -13.06
CA PRO A 26 -16.67 12.34 -13.43
C PRO A 26 -15.26 12.10 -14.02
N TRP A 27 -14.91 12.83 -15.07
CA TRP A 27 -13.65 12.65 -15.80
C TRP A 27 -12.40 12.79 -14.91
N LEU A 28 -12.45 13.64 -13.87
CA LEU A 28 -11.37 13.79 -12.89
C LEU A 28 -11.11 12.50 -12.10
N GLU A 29 -12.16 11.74 -11.74
CA GLU A 29 -11.98 10.45 -11.06
C GLU A 29 -11.29 9.44 -12.00
N ILE A 30 -11.66 9.45 -13.28
CA ILE A 30 -11.05 8.58 -14.30
C ILE A 30 -9.58 8.96 -14.50
N LEU A 31 -9.28 10.25 -14.64
CA LEU A 31 -7.91 10.73 -14.81
C LEU A 31 -7.04 10.39 -13.60
N LEU A 32 -7.53 10.65 -12.38
CA LEU A 32 -6.81 10.33 -11.15
C LEU A 32 -6.53 8.82 -11.06
N PHE A 33 -7.50 7.98 -11.42
CA PHE A 33 -7.32 6.54 -11.46
C PHE A 33 -6.25 6.11 -12.47
N VAL A 34 -6.28 6.64 -13.69
CA VAL A 34 -5.30 6.33 -14.74
C VAL A 34 -3.89 6.74 -14.31
N LEU A 35 -3.73 7.95 -13.77
CA LEU A 35 -2.45 8.45 -13.29
C LEU A 35 -1.92 7.62 -12.12
N TYR A 36 -2.79 7.27 -11.17
CA TYR A 36 -2.42 6.42 -10.05
C TYR A 36 -1.97 5.04 -10.53
N PHE A 37 -2.73 4.40 -11.41
CA PHE A 37 -2.33 3.11 -11.92
C PHE A 37 -1.01 3.16 -12.70
N PHE A 38 -0.86 4.14 -13.58
CA PHE A 38 0.38 4.34 -14.32
C PHE A 38 1.56 4.53 -13.37
N SER A 39 1.39 5.25 -12.27
CA SER A 39 2.42 5.41 -11.25
C SER A 39 2.79 4.07 -10.58
N ILE A 40 1.83 3.21 -10.26
CA ILE A 40 2.09 1.87 -9.72
C ILE A 40 2.80 0.96 -10.72
N LEU A 41 2.53 1.10 -12.02
CA LEU A 41 3.28 0.42 -13.07
C LEU A 41 4.73 0.90 -13.13
N MET A 42 4.97 2.21 -13.09
CA MET A 42 6.33 2.77 -13.04
C MET A 42 7.09 2.28 -11.81
N PHE A 43 6.44 2.24 -10.65
CA PHE A 43 7.02 1.70 -9.41
C PHE A 43 7.41 0.24 -9.57
N SER A 44 6.51 -0.58 -10.14
CA SER A 44 6.77 -2.01 -10.36
C SER A 44 7.89 -2.23 -11.38
N PHE A 45 7.96 -1.39 -12.41
CA PHE A 45 9.06 -1.38 -13.37
C PHE A 45 10.39 -0.96 -12.72
N GLY A 46 10.38 0.06 -11.85
CA GLY A 46 11.53 0.46 -11.07
C GLY A 46 12.07 -0.68 -10.22
N LEU A 47 11.19 -1.41 -9.52
CA LEU A 47 11.60 -2.61 -8.79
C LEU A 47 12.19 -3.66 -9.73
N ALA A 48 11.56 -3.89 -10.90
CA ALA A 48 12.05 -4.84 -11.89
C ALA A 48 13.47 -4.54 -12.38
N TRP A 49 13.81 -3.25 -12.47
CA TRP A 49 15.12 -2.76 -12.87
C TRP A 49 16.19 -2.93 -11.77
N HIS A 50 15.82 -2.71 -10.50
CA HIS A 50 16.71 -2.81 -9.33
C HIS A 50 16.76 -4.25 -8.80
N LYS A 51 17.41 -5.14 -9.54
CA LYS A 51 17.27 -6.60 -9.35
C LYS A 51 18.30 -7.25 -8.42
N TYR A 52 19.35 -6.56 -7.98
CA TYR A 52 20.38 -7.22 -7.16
C TYR A 52 20.10 -6.99 -5.68
N ASP A 53 20.31 -8.06 -4.90
CA ASP A 53 20.16 -8.00 -3.45
C ASP A 53 21.46 -7.50 -2.80
N TYR A 54 21.36 -6.98 -1.58
CA TYR A 54 22.51 -6.40 -0.86
C TYR A 54 23.63 -7.40 -0.55
N THR A 55 23.35 -8.69 -0.67
CA THR A 55 24.30 -9.80 -0.43
C THR A 55 25.17 -10.14 -1.64
N VAL A 56 24.88 -9.57 -2.81
CA VAL A 56 25.60 -9.89 -4.06
C VAL A 56 26.49 -8.71 -4.44
N ALA A 57 27.78 -8.96 -4.64
CA ALA A 57 28.67 -7.93 -5.17
C ALA A 57 28.30 -7.62 -6.64
N ILE A 58 28.12 -6.34 -6.94
CA ILE A 58 27.84 -5.82 -8.29
C ILE A 58 28.83 -4.70 -8.64
N ASP A 59 28.94 -4.39 -9.93
CA ASP A 59 29.56 -3.17 -10.39
C ASP A 59 28.55 -2.01 -10.26
N PRO A 60 28.78 -1.02 -9.37
CA PRO A 60 27.84 0.09 -9.15
C PRO A 60 27.67 1.02 -10.36
N VAL A 61 28.56 0.92 -11.36
CA VAL A 61 28.43 1.68 -12.61
C VAL A 61 27.33 1.08 -13.50
N ASP A 62 27.30 -0.25 -13.58
CA ASP A 62 26.46 -0.99 -14.52
C ASP A 62 25.21 -1.61 -13.92
N ASP A 63 25.16 -1.79 -12.61
CA ASP A 63 24.08 -2.45 -11.88
C ASP A 63 23.67 -1.66 -10.63
N CYS A 64 22.48 -1.95 -10.11
CA CYS A 64 21.93 -1.26 -8.94
C CYS A 64 21.21 -2.21 -7.99
N TYR A 65 21.30 -1.92 -6.70
CA TYR A 65 20.68 -2.69 -5.64
C TYR A 65 19.19 -2.37 -5.48
N THR A 66 18.41 -3.39 -5.14
CA THR A 66 16.99 -3.25 -4.78
C THR A 66 16.80 -2.30 -3.59
N PRO A 67 15.76 -1.44 -3.61
CA PRO A 67 15.40 -0.62 -2.45
C PRO A 67 14.80 -1.41 -1.30
N PHE A 68 14.54 -2.70 -1.48
CA PHE A 68 13.92 -3.56 -0.50
C PHE A 68 14.62 -4.92 -0.44
N SER A 69 14.99 -5.37 0.76
CA SER A 69 15.58 -6.71 0.98
C SER A 69 14.70 -7.80 0.36
N ARG A 70 15.29 -8.69 -0.44
CA ARG A 70 14.53 -9.77 -1.09
C ARG A 70 13.98 -10.76 -0.08
N THR A 71 14.75 -11.09 0.95
CA THR A 71 14.39 -12.02 2.03
C THR A 71 13.11 -11.61 2.74
N HIS A 72 12.90 -10.31 2.94
CA HIS A 72 11.77 -9.75 3.69
C HIS A 72 10.70 -9.10 2.81
N SER A 73 10.89 -9.13 1.48
CA SER A 73 9.98 -8.49 0.50
C SER A 73 8.54 -9.02 0.56
N LEU A 74 8.33 -10.27 0.99
CA LEU A 74 7.00 -10.85 1.17
C LEU A 74 6.16 -10.10 2.20
N THR A 75 6.79 -9.63 3.29
CA THR A 75 6.11 -8.86 4.33
C THR A 75 5.60 -7.53 3.77
N LEU A 76 6.47 -6.79 3.09
CA LEU A 76 6.11 -5.52 2.45
C LEU A 76 5.03 -5.73 1.38
N LEU A 77 5.15 -6.79 0.58
CA LEU A 77 4.18 -7.17 -0.44
C LEU A 77 2.80 -7.43 0.16
N MET A 78 2.71 -8.17 1.26
CA MET A 78 1.44 -8.45 1.92
C MET A 78 0.73 -7.17 2.34
N TYR A 79 1.43 -6.26 3.03
CA TYR A 79 0.85 -4.98 3.43
C TYR A 79 0.53 -4.08 2.24
N PHE A 80 1.34 -4.10 1.18
CA PHE A 80 1.08 -3.39 -0.06
C PHE A 80 -0.23 -3.87 -0.72
N ILE A 81 -0.44 -5.19 -0.84
CA ILE A 81 -1.67 -5.75 -1.41
C ILE A 81 -2.88 -5.37 -0.54
N LEU A 82 -2.80 -5.58 0.77
CA LEU A 82 -3.89 -5.27 1.70
C LEU A 82 -4.29 -3.79 1.63
N TYR A 83 -3.30 -2.89 1.54
CA TYR A 83 -3.52 -1.47 1.36
C TYR A 83 -4.26 -1.14 0.06
N HIS A 84 -3.78 -1.63 -1.09
CA HIS A 84 -4.39 -1.32 -2.40
C HIS A 84 -5.78 -1.93 -2.56
N VAL A 85 -5.98 -3.16 -2.07
CA VAL A 85 -7.30 -3.79 -2.03
C VAL A 85 -8.26 -2.96 -1.18
N SER A 86 -7.81 -2.46 -0.03
CA SER A 86 -8.62 -1.62 0.85
C SER A 86 -9.01 -0.29 0.20
N LEU A 87 -8.06 0.39 -0.46
CA LEU A 87 -8.35 1.60 -1.25
C LEU A 87 -9.39 1.32 -2.32
N GLY A 88 -9.21 0.25 -3.11
CA GLY A 88 -10.14 -0.10 -4.18
C GLY A 88 -11.55 -0.43 -3.66
N MET A 89 -11.64 -1.17 -2.55
CA MET A 89 -12.93 -1.52 -1.95
C MET A 89 -13.67 -0.29 -1.41
N ILE A 90 -12.98 0.64 -0.73
CA ILE A 90 -13.57 1.90 -0.28
C ILE A 90 -13.91 2.83 -1.46
N TRP A 91 -13.11 2.84 -2.52
CA TRP A 91 -13.41 3.61 -3.71
C TRP A 91 -14.73 3.14 -4.36
N ILE A 92 -14.88 1.84 -4.57
CA ILE A 92 -16.03 1.25 -5.27
C ILE A 92 -17.29 1.28 -4.40
N ARG A 93 -17.17 0.89 -3.13
CA ARG A 93 -18.32 0.65 -2.25
C ARG A 93 -18.51 1.75 -1.19
N GLY A 94 -17.46 2.45 -0.77
CA GLY A 94 -17.55 3.48 0.27
C GLY A 94 -18.29 2.97 1.51
N ARG A 95 -19.21 3.76 2.04
CA ARG A 95 -20.11 3.37 3.13
C ARG A 95 -21.07 2.24 2.82
N LYS A 96 -21.18 1.72 1.59
CA LYS A 96 -21.95 0.49 1.28
C LYS A 96 -21.27 -0.79 1.80
N LEU A 97 -20.05 -0.68 2.31
CA LEU A 97 -19.38 -1.79 2.99
C LEU A 97 -20.01 -2.07 4.37
N PRO A 98 -20.03 -3.34 4.79
CA PRO A 98 -20.22 -3.71 6.20
C PRO A 98 -19.33 -2.91 7.15
N PRO A 99 -19.85 -2.33 8.25
CA PRO A 99 -19.05 -1.61 9.24
C PRO A 99 -17.79 -2.35 9.68
N LEU A 100 -17.85 -3.65 9.94
CA LEU A 100 -16.65 -4.45 10.27
C LEU A 100 -15.61 -4.45 9.15
N LEU A 101 -16.04 -4.69 7.89
CA LEU A 101 -15.12 -4.67 6.74
C LEU A 101 -14.60 -3.26 6.46
N LEU A 102 -15.43 -2.24 6.67
CA LEU A 102 -15.03 -0.85 6.51
C LEU A 102 -13.93 -0.50 7.52
N VAL A 103 -14.12 -0.83 8.79
CA VAL A 103 -13.10 -0.63 9.84
C VAL A 103 -11.81 -1.39 9.48
N LEU A 104 -11.92 -2.64 9.06
CA LEU A 104 -10.76 -3.43 8.64
C LEU A 104 -9.99 -2.80 7.48
N PHE A 105 -10.69 -2.32 6.44
CA PHE A 105 -10.05 -1.64 5.31
C PHE A 105 -9.45 -0.28 5.70
N LEU A 106 -10.10 0.47 6.59
CA LEU A 106 -9.52 1.70 7.15
C LEU A 106 -8.23 1.41 7.91
N ILE A 107 -8.17 0.33 8.69
CA ILE A 107 -6.94 -0.08 9.39
C ILE A 107 -5.80 -0.32 8.39
N PHE A 108 -6.04 -1.11 7.33
CA PHE A 108 -5.02 -1.36 6.31
C PHE A 108 -4.62 -0.10 5.54
N ILE A 109 -5.55 0.85 5.33
CA ILE A 109 -5.21 2.16 4.77
C ILE A 109 -4.29 2.95 5.69
N ILE A 110 -4.55 2.98 7.00
CA ILE A 110 -3.71 3.70 7.97
C ILE A 110 -2.33 3.06 8.11
N ILE A 111 -2.25 1.72 8.17
CA ILE A 111 -0.96 1.00 8.18
C ILE A 111 -0.18 1.30 6.90
N GLY A 112 -0.84 1.19 5.74
CA GLY A 112 -0.20 1.47 4.47
C GLY A 112 0.18 2.94 4.27
N LEU A 113 -0.51 3.90 4.90
CA LEU A 113 -0.05 5.30 4.97
C LEU A 113 1.32 5.38 5.65
N GLY A 114 1.50 4.73 6.81
CA GLY A 114 2.80 4.67 7.49
C GLY A 114 3.89 4.06 6.62
N ILE A 115 3.59 2.97 5.92
CA ILE A 115 4.51 2.33 4.97
C ILE A 115 4.86 3.25 3.80
N ASN A 116 3.89 3.98 3.23
CA ASN A 116 4.16 4.92 2.15
C ASN A 116 4.99 6.13 2.63
N PHE A 117 4.83 6.59 3.87
CA PHE A 117 5.75 7.58 4.45
C PHE A 117 7.15 7.03 4.60
N ALA A 118 7.30 5.79 5.07
CA ALA A 118 8.61 5.11 5.10
C ALA A 118 9.21 5.01 3.69
N ASN A 119 8.41 4.69 2.66
CA ASN A 119 8.87 4.66 1.27
C ASN A 119 9.39 6.02 0.78
N ILE A 120 8.72 7.14 1.10
CA ILE A 120 9.22 8.48 0.76
C ILE A 120 10.63 8.66 1.33
N VAL A 121 10.84 8.29 2.60
CA VAL A 121 12.15 8.39 3.26
C VAL A 121 13.14 7.42 2.63
N GLN A 122 12.76 6.17 2.35
CA GLN A 122 13.66 5.17 1.77
C GLN A 122 14.24 5.63 0.44
N PHE A 123 13.39 6.20 -0.40
CA PHE A 123 13.78 6.69 -1.71
C PHE A 123 14.39 8.10 -1.67
N SER A 124 14.45 8.75 -0.49
CA SER A 124 14.86 10.16 -0.36
C SER A 124 16.36 10.42 -0.48
N VAL A 125 17.18 9.37 -0.60
CA VAL A 125 18.61 9.47 -0.90
C VAL A 125 18.99 8.14 -1.53
N HIS A 126 19.72 8.20 -2.63
CA HIS A 126 20.34 7.06 -3.25
C HIS A 126 21.82 7.40 -3.39
N LYS A 127 22.70 6.67 -2.71
CA LYS A 127 24.16 6.91 -2.78
C LYS A 127 24.82 5.73 -3.49
N ASP A 128 24.72 5.71 -4.81
CA ASP A 128 25.24 4.59 -5.58
C ASP A 128 26.64 4.84 -6.15
N VAL A 129 27.07 6.10 -6.29
CA VAL A 129 28.33 6.39 -6.99
C VAL A 129 29.08 7.60 -6.43
N PRO A 130 30.43 7.57 -6.32
CA PRO A 130 31.25 8.76 -6.12
C PRO A 130 30.98 9.81 -7.20
N TYR A 131 31.12 11.10 -6.84
CA TYR A 131 30.65 12.25 -7.62
C TYR A 131 31.15 12.31 -9.08
N GLU A 132 32.23 11.60 -9.39
CA GLU A 132 32.90 11.58 -10.70
C GLU A 132 32.22 10.66 -11.73
N PHE A 133 31.30 9.78 -11.33
CA PHE A 133 30.64 8.80 -12.21
C PHE A 133 29.10 8.89 -12.14
N HIS A 134 28.54 10.10 -11.96
CA HIS A 134 27.10 10.35 -12.08
C HIS A 134 26.61 9.96 -13.49
N SER A 135 26.28 8.69 -13.68
CA SER A 135 25.53 8.24 -14.84
C SER A 135 24.10 8.74 -14.72
N ALA A 136 23.40 8.89 -15.84
CA ALA A 136 22.00 9.35 -15.93
C ALA A 136 20.97 8.43 -15.23
N ARG A 137 21.41 7.58 -14.29
CA ARG A 137 20.63 6.60 -13.54
C ARG A 137 20.17 7.11 -12.18
N ASP A 138 20.62 8.29 -11.74
CA ASP A 138 20.19 8.90 -10.47
C ASP A 138 18.72 9.37 -10.44
N ASP A 139 18.01 9.32 -11.57
CA ASP A 139 16.59 9.67 -11.66
C ASP A 139 15.65 8.56 -11.14
N VAL A 140 16.15 7.65 -10.31
CA VAL A 140 15.40 6.53 -9.70
C VAL A 140 14.10 6.99 -9.01
N TRP A 141 14.12 8.22 -8.50
CA TRP A 141 13.02 8.92 -7.87
C TRP A 141 11.77 9.02 -8.75
N ILE A 142 11.94 9.22 -10.06
CA ILE A 142 10.81 9.35 -11.00
C ILE A 142 10.01 8.05 -11.10
N LEU A 143 10.64 6.91 -10.83
CA LEU A 143 10.00 5.59 -10.86
C LEU A 143 9.22 5.32 -9.58
N PHE A 144 9.69 5.78 -8.42
CA PHE A 144 9.13 5.40 -7.12
C PHE A 144 8.27 6.48 -6.43
N PHE A 145 8.63 7.76 -6.54
CA PHE A 145 7.93 8.85 -5.85
C PHE A 145 6.48 9.03 -6.31
N PRO A 146 6.17 9.04 -7.62
CA PRO A 146 4.79 9.26 -8.07
C PRO A 146 3.82 8.27 -7.46
N ALA A 147 4.16 6.98 -7.44
CA ALA A 147 3.32 5.94 -6.86
C ALA A 147 3.06 6.14 -5.37
N THR A 148 4.10 6.52 -4.64
CA THR A 148 4.04 6.72 -3.18
C THR A 148 3.19 7.95 -2.84
N ILE A 149 3.38 9.06 -3.58
CA ILE A 149 2.62 10.31 -3.40
C ILE A 149 1.16 10.09 -3.77
N PHE A 150 0.85 9.51 -4.93
CA PHE A 150 -0.53 9.26 -5.34
C PHE A 150 -1.24 8.29 -4.37
N SER A 151 -0.54 7.27 -3.87
CA SER A 151 -1.07 6.38 -2.84
C SER A 151 -1.52 7.17 -1.61
N ILE A 152 -0.65 8.02 -1.06
CA ILE A 152 -0.96 8.86 0.12
C ILE A 152 -2.14 9.79 -0.16
N ILE A 153 -2.14 10.49 -1.29
CA ILE A 153 -3.23 11.40 -1.68
C ILE A 153 -4.56 10.64 -1.75
N ILE A 154 -4.58 9.50 -2.44
CA ILE A 154 -5.79 8.67 -2.59
C ILE A 154 -6.26 8.13 -1.25
N ALA A 155 -5.36 7.70 -0.37
CA ALA A 155 -5.73 7.30 0.99
C ALA A 155 -6.43 8.42 1.75
N PHE A 156 -5.90 9.64 1.73
CA PHE A 156 -6.56 10.79 2.36
C PHE A 156 -7.92 11.11 1.72
N LEU A 157 -8.04 11.03 0.39
CA LEU A 157 -9.32 11.20 -0.30
C LEU A 157 -10.35 10.13 0.11
N MET A 158 -9.93 8.87 0.22
CA MET A 158 -10.81 7.76 0.63
C MET A 158 -11.24 7.89 2.09
N ILE A 159 -10.32 8.24 2.99
CA ILE A 159 -10.67 8.53 4.39
C ILE A 159 -11.63 9.73 4.48
N SER A 160 -11.34 10.80 3.75
CA SER A 160 -12.20 11.99 3.71
C SER A 160 -13.60 11.68 3.17
N LYS A 161 -13.69 10.83 2.15
CA LYS A 161 -14.95 10.33 1.61
C LYS A 161 -15.75 9.59 2.69
N ILE A 162 -15.12 8.67 3.43
CA ILE A 162 -15.80 7.95 4.51
C ILE A 162 -16.24 8.91 5.62
N ILE A 163 -15.43 9.89 6.02
CA ILE A 163 -15.83 10.88 7.04
C ILE A 163 -17.05 11.69 6.58
N ARG A 164 -17.13 12.07 5.30
CA ARG A 164 -18.28 12.79 4.73
C ARG A 164 -19.52 11.89 4.70
N GLU A 165 -19.39 10.68 4.16
CA GLU A 165 -20.50 9.73 4.07
C GLU A 165 -20.97 9.20 5.44
N GLU A 166 -20.14 9.27 6.49
CA GLU A 166 -20.52 8.93 7.87
C GLU A 166 -21.53 9.92 8.45
N LYS A 167 -21.45 11.20 8.06
CA LYS A 167 -22.39 12.22 8.54
C LYS A 167 -23.82 12.00 8.05
N ASP A 168 -23.98 11.22 6.99
CA ASP A 168 -25.25 11.07 6.26
C ASP A 168 -25.96 9.73 6.51
N LEU A 169 -25.30 8.74 7.14
CA LEU A 169 -25.79 7.36 7.23
C LEU A 169 -25.51 6.73 8.60
N SER A 170 -26.40 7.01 9.55
CA SER A 170 -26.60 6.20 10.75
C SER A 170 -27.78 5.25 10.52
N GLU A 171 -27.58 3.98 10.90
CA GLU A 171 -28.59 2.93 11.07
C GLU A 171 -29.13 2.23 9.80
N GLU A 172 -29.63 1.00 9.98
CA GLU A 172 -30.20 0.08 8.97
C GLU A 172 -29.23 -0.83 8.17
N ARG A 173 -28.46 -1.73 8.84
CA ARG A 173 -27.91 -2.92 8.16
C ARG A 173 -27.88 -4.18 9.03
N HIS A 174 -28.26 -5.30 8.42
CA HIS A 174 -28.31 -6.63 9.04
C HIS A 174 -27.42 -7.67 8.32
N PHE A 175 -26.72 -8.48 9.09
CA PHE A 175 -25.87 -9.60 8.67
C PHE A 175 -26.53 -10.94 8.94
N ARG A 176 -26.38 -11.90 8.01
CA ARG A 176 -26.85 -13.29 8.18
C ARG A 176 -26.15 -14.03 9.33
N ASN A 177 -24.87 -13.75 9.58
CA ASN A 177 -24.09 -14.41 10.64
C ASN A 177 -24.28 -13.68 11.97
N ARG A 178 -24.76 -14.39 13.01
CA ARG A 178 -25.01 -13.82 14.35
C ARG A 178 -23.78 -13.19 15.02
N PHE A 179 -22.59 -13.76 14.84
CA PHE A 179 -21.36 -13.19 15.41
C PHE A 179 -20.99 -11.88 14.69
N LEU A 180 -21.01 -11.92 13.35
CA LEU A 180 -20.72 -10.73 12.54
C LEU A 180 -21.77 -9.63 12.78
N GLU A 181 -23.04 -9.98 12.98
CA GLU A 181 -24.11 -9.02 13.33
C GLU A 181 -23.85 -8.37 14.70
N LYS A 182 -23.42 -9.15 15.70
CA LYS A 182 -23.07 -8.61 17.01
C LYS A 182 -21.89 -7.65 16.92
N CYS A 183 -20.82 -8.03 16.21
CA CYS A 183 -19.67 -7.15 15.99
C CYS A 183 -20.08 -5.89 15.21
N ASN A 184 -20.91 -6.06 14.19
CA ASN A 184 -21.42 -4.95 13.39
C ASN A 184 -22.17 -3.93 14.24
N ARG A 185 -23.13 -4.40 15.04
CA ARG A 185 -23.92 -3.55 15.93
C ARG A 185 -23.04 -2.85 16.96
N PHE A 186 -22.12 -3.59 17.57
CA PHE A 186 -21.15 -3.02 18.52
C PHE A 186 -20.30 -1.92 17.89
N LEU A 187 -19.85 -2.10 16.64
CA LEU A 187 -19.05 -1.11 15.93
C LEU A 187 -19.89 0.10 15.49
N SER A 188 -21.16 -0.07 15.13
CA SER A 188 -22.01 1.02 14.65
C SER A 188 -22.59 1.91 15.75
N GLU A 189 -22.80 1.38 16.97
CA GLU A 189 -23.55 2.09 18.02
C GLU A 189 -22.75 3.15 18.78
N LYS A 190 -21.42 3.04 18.85
CA LYS A 190 -20.65 3.74 19.92
C LYS A 190 -19.61 4.75 19.43
N TYR A 191 -18.97 4.48 18.30
CA TYR A 191 -17.89 5.31 17.79
C TYR A 191 -17.90 5.34 16.27
N SER A 192 -17.30 6.38 15.69
CA SER A 192 -17.09 6.43 14.25
C SER A 192 -16.21 5.25 13.79
N PRO A 193 -16.37 4.75 12.56
CA PRO A 193 -15.51 3.68 12.02
C PRO A 193 -14.03 4.05 12.04
N LEU A 194 -13.70 5.33 11.88
CA LEU A 194 -12.33 5.80 11.96
C LEU A 194 -11.76 5.64 13.38
N SER A 195 -12.53 5.98 14.41
CA SER A 195 -12.14 5.77 15.81
C SER A 195 -11.90 4.28 16.11
N TRP A 196 -12.77 3.40 15.62
CA TRP A 196 -12.55 1.96 15.74
C TRP A 196 -11.32 1.48 14.99
N ALA A 197 -11.03 2.04 13.81
CA ALA A 197 -9.82 1.72 13.07
C ALA A 197 -8.56 2.07 13.89
N PHE A 198 -8.53 3.23 14.56
CA PHE A 198 -7.41 3.56 15.45
C PHE A 198 -7.27 2.61 16.65
N ILE A 199 -8.39 2.22 17.29
CA ILE A 199 -8.38 1.29 18.44
C ILE A 199 -7.85 -0.09 18.02
N PHE A 200 -8.29 -0.60 16.87
CA PHE A 200 -7.93 -1.94 16.40
C PHE A 200 -6.67 -1.98 15.52
N LEU A 201 -6.02 -0.84 15.26
CA LEU A 201 -4.84 -0.75 14.40
C LEU A 201 -3.72 -1.70 14.87
N LEU A 202 -3.32 -1.58 16.14
CA LEU A 202 -2.23 -2.38 16.69
C LEU A 202 -2.59 -3.87 16.82
N PRO A 203 -3.79 -4.26 17.33
CA PRO A 203 -4.21 -5.65 17.32
C PRO A 203 -4.19 -6.30 15.93
N VAL A 204 -4.72 -5.63 14.90
CA VAL A 204 -4.75 -6.18 13.54
C VAL A 204 -3.34 -6.27 12.95
N PHE A 205 -2.51 -5.25 13.15
CA PHE A 205 -1.11 -5.26 12.72
C PHE A 205 -0.33 -6.44 13.33
N VAL A 206 -0.51 -6.69 14.63
CA VAL A 206 0.13 -7.83 15.32
C VAL A 206 -0.37 -9.17 14.76
N VAL A 207 -1.68 -9.32 14.55
CA VAL A 207 -2.24 -10.57 13.98
C VAL A 207 -1.68 -10.85 12.58
N VAL A 208 -1.62 -9.84 11.70
CA VAL A 208 -1.04 -10.00 10.35
C VAL A 208 0.45 -10.35 10.44
N THR A 209 1.19 -9.70 11.34
CA THR A 209 2.62 -9.98 11.54
C THR A 209 2.84 -11.40 12.07
N ILE A 210 2.02 -11.89 13.01
CA ILE A 210 2.08 -13.27 13.49
C ILE A 210 1.81 -14.25 12.34
N ILE A 211 0.80 -13.99 11.50
CA ILE A 211 0.52 -14.83 10.33
C ILE A 211 1.75 -14.89 9.42
N LEU A 212 2.40 -13.75 9.14
CA LEU A 212 3.60 -13.71 8.33
C LEU A 212 4.76 -14.49 8.97
N ILE A 213 4.92 -14.41 10.30
CA ILE A 213 5.92 -15.19 11.03
C ILE A 213 5.65 -16.70 10.89
N LEU A 214 4.39 -17.12 11.01
CA LEU A 214 3.99 -18.52 10.78
C LEU A 214 4.24 -18.96 9.33
N LEU A 215 4.25 -18.03 8.37
CA LEU A 215 4.64 -18.26 6.98
C LEU A 215 6.17 -18.19 6.76
N GLY A 216 6.96 -18.12 7.83
CA GLY A 216 8.42 -18.15 7.80
C GLY A 216 9.10 -16.78 7.66
N GLN A 217 8.37 -15.68 7.85
CA GLN A 217 8.99 -14.35 7.94
C GLN A 217 9.58 -14.11 9.34
N ASP A 218 10.61 -13.27 9.40
CA ASP A 218 11.21 -12.86 10.68
C ASP A 218 10.29 -11.89 11.46
N TYR A 219 10.39 -11.85 12.78
CA TYR A 219 9.61 -10.94 13.64
C TYR A 219 9.87 -9.46 13.30
N GLY A 220 11.08 -9.16 12.85
CA GLY A 220 11.51 -7.82 12.42
C GLY A 220 11.41 -7.59 10.92
N SER A 221 10.76 -8.46 10.16
CA SER A 221 10.80 -8.44 8.68
C SER A 221 10.38 -7.10 8.07
N LEU A 222 9.38 -6.41 8.65
CA LEU A 222 8.93 -5.12 8.14
C LEU A 222 9.95 -4.00 8.33
N VAL A 223 10.83 -4.09 9.33
CA VAL A 223 11.94 -3.13 9.50
C VAL A 223 13.10 -3.56 8.61
N LYS A 224 13.46 -4.84 8.67
CA LYS A 224 14.57 -5.42 7.91
C LYS A 224 14.42 -5.28 6.40
N VAL A 225 13.19 -5.25 5.88
CA VAL A 225 12.95 -5.02 4.45
C VAL A 225 13.51 -3.67 3.97
N TYR A 226 13.60 -2.68 4.86
CA TYR A 226 14.17 -1.36 4.57
C TYR A 226 15.64 -1.21 4.97
N THR A 227 16.08 -1.89 6.04
CA THR A 227 17.43 -1.71 6.60
C THR A 227 18.45 -2.69 6.05
N GLU A 228 18.02 -3.89 5.64
CA GLU A 228 18.89 -4.86 4.95
C GLU A 228 18.96 -4.53 3.45
N THR A 229 19.44 -3.32 3.18
CA THR A 229 19.76 -2.80 1.85
C THR A 229 21.17 -2.23 1.87
N THR A 230 21.75 -1.88 0.73
CA THR A 230 23.10 -1.29 0.66
C THR A 230 23.02 0.23 0.57
N THR A 231 22.48 0.74 -0.52
CA THR A 231 22.69 2.13 -0.92
C THR A 231 21.54 3.09 -0.59
N TRP A 232 20.51 2.58 0.08
CA TRP A 232 19.27 3.30 0.37
C TRP A 232 19.26 3.92 1.78
N VAL A 233 18.35 4.86 2.03
CA VAL A 233 18.43 5.73 3.21
C VAL A 233 18.41 4.96 4.53
N PHE A 234 17.52 3.97 4.69
CA PHE A 234 17.38 3.26 5.95
C PHE A 234 18.52 2.30 6.26
N SER A 235 19.34 1.90 5.27
CA SER A 235 20.56 1.13 5.54
C SER A 235 21.77 1.99 5.90
N GLN A 236 21.69 3.31 5.69
CA GLN A 236 22.78 4.25 5.97
C GLN A 236 22.71 4.88 7.37
N LYS A 237 21.66 4.62 8.15
CA LYS A 237 21.40 5.22 9.46
C LYS A 237 21.25 4.15 10.52
#